data_AF-A0AA40YMR9-F1
#
_entry.id   AF-A0AA40YMR9-F1
#
_cell.length_a   1.000
_cell.length_b   1.000
_cell.length_c   1.000
_cell.angle_alpha   90.00
_cell.angle_beta   90.00
_cell.angle_gamma   90.00
#
_symmetry.space_group_name_H-M   'P 1'
#
loop_
_entity.id
_entity.type
_entity.pdbx_description
1 polymer ?
#
loop_
_entity_poly.entity_id
_entity_poly.type
_entity_poly.pdbx_seq_one_letter_code
_entity_poly.pdbx_strand_id
1 'polypeptide(L)' 'MRIFLSAFGILAGLGLIIWSKKFARAATSQRNVFGRANASAGESTVRTGPLIVGAFLITIGVLAATGVVGVE' A
#
# COMPACT_ATOMS: atom_id res chain seq x y z
N MET A 1 -5.10 -11.88 19.76
CA MET A 1 -5.39 -10.67 18.95
C MET A 1 -4.18 -10.17 18.17
N ARG A 2 -2.99 -10.04 18.80
CA ARG A 2 -1.73 -9.59 18.16
C ARG A 2 -1.35 -10.32 16.87
N ILE A 3 -1.34 -11.65 16.88
CA ILE A 3 -0.98 -12.48 15.71
C ILE A 3 -1.94 -12.25 14.52
N PHE A 4 -3.24 -12.10 14.79
CA PHE A 4 -4.24 -11.80 13.76
C PHE A 4 -4.04 -10.42 13.14
N LEU A 5 -3.75 -9.39 13.95
CA LEU A 5 -3.42 -8.04 13.46
C LEU A 5 -2.14 -8.03 12.62
N SER A 6 -1.11 -8.76 13.05
CA SER A 6 0.15 -8.90 12.32
C SER A 6 -0.05 -9.57 10.96
N ALA A 7 -0.74 -10.70 10.93
CA ALA A 7 -1.04 -11.41 9.69
C ALA A 7 -1.87 -10.54 8.73
N PHE A 8 -2.87 -9.82 9.26
CA PHE A 8 -3.67 -8.90 8.47
C PHE A 8 -2.83 -7.76 7.88
N GLY A 9 -1.96 -7.12 8.67
CA GLY A 9 -1.08 -6.04 8.19
C GLY A 9 -0.14 -6.50 7.09
N ILE A 10 0.46 -7.68 7.24
CA ILE A 10 1.35 -8.27 6.23
C ILE A 10 0.58 -8.58 4.94
N LEU A 11 -0.58 -9.23 5.05
CA LEU A 11 -1.40 -9.59 3.88
C LEU A 11 -1.95 -8.36 3.16
N ALA A 12 -2.40 -7.34 3.90
CA ALA A 12 -2.85 -6.08 3.32
C ALA A 12 -1.71 -5.35 2.61
N GLY A 13 -0.51 -5.33 3.20
CA GLY A 13 0.67 -4.72 2.59
C GLY A 13 1.11 -5.43 1.31
N LEU A 14 1.13 -6.77 1.32
CA LEU A 14 1.37 -7.58 0.11
C LEU A 14 0.31 -7.32 -0.96
N GLY A 15 -0.96 -7.24 -0.56
CA GLY A 15 -2.07 -6.94 -1.47
C GLY A 15 -1.88 -5.61 -2.19
N LEU A 16 -1.48 -4.56 -1.47
CA LEU A 16 -1.20 -3.24 -2.04
C LEU A 16 -0.01 -3.25 -3.00
N ILE A 17 1.05 -4.00 -2.69
CA ILE A 17 2.21 -4.13 -3.57
C ILE A 17 1.82 -4.86 -4.87
N ILE A 18 1.11 -5.97 -4.77
CA ILE A 18 0.69 -6.77 -5.93
C ILE A 18 -0.29 -5.99 -6.80
N TRP A 19 -1.23 -5.28 -6.19
CA TRP A 19 -2.24 -4.50 -6.92
C TRP A 19 -1.78 -3.10 -7.32
N SER A 20 -0.56 -2.68 -6.94
CA SER A 20 0.01 -1.36 -7.25
C SER A 20 -0.11 -0.99 -8.73
N LYS A 21 0.22 -1.92 -9.65
CA LYS A 21 0.11 -1.71 -11.09
C LYS A 21 -1.34 -1.51 -11.55
N LYS A 22 -2.28 -2.24 -10.96
CA LYS A 22 -3.70 -2.17 -11.31
C LYS A 22 -4.31 -0.87 -10.79
N PHE A 23 -3.94 -0.48 -9.56
CA PHE A 23 -4.29 0.81 -8.98
C PHE A 23 -3.73 1.96 -9.82
N ALA A 24 -2.46 1.91 -10.20
CA ALA A 24 -1.85 2.97 -11.01
C ALA A 24 -2.56 3.15 -12.36
N ARG A 25 -2.90 2.06 -13.06
CA ARG A 25 -3.68 2.12 -14.30
C ARG A 25 -5.07 2.71 -14.10
N ALA A 26 -5.73 2.41 -12.99
CA ALA A 26 -7.04 2.99 -12.68
C ALA A 26 -6.92 4.48 -12.35
N ALA A 27 -5.89 4.86 -11.58
CA ALA A 27 -5.63 6.20 -11.12
C ALA A 27 -5.03 7.14 -12.17
N THR A 28 -4.54 6.61 -13.30
CA THR A 28 -4.14 7.39 -14.49
C THR A 28 -5.10 7.21 -15.67
N SER A 29 -6.27 6.61 -15.44
CA SER A 29 -7.26 6.37 -16.50
C SER A 29 -7.81 7.68 -17.06
N GLN A 30 -7.83 7.81 -18.39
CA GLN A 30 -8.39 8.99 -19.07
C GLN A 30 -9.92 9.11 -18.94
N ARG A 31 -10.58 8.07 -18.42
CA ARG A 31 -12.05 8.00 -18.25
C ARG A 31 -12.57 8.97 -17.19
N ASN A 32 -11.76 9.40 -16.23
CA ASN A 32 -12.18 10.34 -15.19
C ASN A 32 -11.23 11.55 -15.11
N VAL A 33 -11.73 12.68 -14.59
CA VAL A 33 -11.01 13.97 -14.55
C VAL A 33 -9.73 13.85 -13.72
N PHE A 34 -9.79 13.13 -12.60
CA PHE A 34 -8.65 12.91 -11.71
C PHE A 34 -7.54 12.08 -12.36
N GLY A 35 -7.89 11.07 -13.14
CA GLY A 35 -6.94 10.22 -13.84
C GLY A 35 -6.26 10.91 -15.00
N ARG A 36 -6.96 11.83 -15.69
CA ARG A 36 -6.34 12.73 -16.66
C ARG A 36 -5.32 13.68 -16.01
N ALA A 37 -5.71 14.30 -14.88
CA ALA A 37 -4.82 15.18 -14.13
C ALA A 37 -3.56 14.44 -13.63
N ASN A 38 -3.75 13.22 -13.09
CA ASN A 38 -2.65 12.37 -12.64
C ASN A 38 -1.74 11.90 -13.79
N ALA A 39 -2.29 11.62 -14.97
CA ALA A 39 -1.50 11.29 -16.14
C ALA A 39 -0.66 12.48 -16.61
N SER A 40 -1.17 13.71 -16.52
CA SER A 40 -0.42 14.92 -16.87
C SER A 40 0.61 15.36 -15.83
N ALA A 41 0.40 15.03 -14.55
CA ALA A 41 1.25 15.47 -13.44
C ALA A 41 2.55 14.66 -13.26
N GLY A 42 2.75 13.60 -14.04
CA GLY A 42 3.89 12.69 -13.92
C GLY A 42 3.57 11.52 -13.00
N GLU A 43 3.59 10.31 -13.58
CA GLU A 43 3.04 9.08 -13.01
C GLU A 43 3.74 8.54 -11.74
N SER A 44 4.85 9.14 -11.31
CA SER A 44 5.76 8.56 -10.31
C SER A 44 5.07 8.32 -8.96
N THR A 45 4.34 9.32 -8.45
CA THR A 45 3.68 9.23 -7.14
C THR A 45 2.55 8.19 -7.12
N VAL A 46 1.80 8.08 -8.22
CA VAL A 46 0.66 7.16 -8.33
C VAL A 46 1.10 5.69 -8.41
N ARG A 47 2.27 5.44 -9.01
CA ARG A 47 2.88 4.09 -9.08
C ARG A 47 3.58 3.71 -7.77
N THR A 48 4.20 4.68 -7.09
CA THR A 48 5.05 4.42 -5.94
C THR A 48 4.28 4.43 -4.62
N GLY A 49 3.17 5.18 -4.52
CA GLY A 49 2.34 5.28 -3.32
C GLY A 49 1.90 3.92 -2.73
N PRO A 50 1.27 3.03 -3.52
CA PRO A 50 0.86 1.71 -3.02
C PRO A 50 2.04 0.84 -2.57
N LEU A 51 3.22 0.99 -3.19
CA LEU A 51 4.42 0.26 -2.80
C LEU A 51 4.93 0.72 -1.43
N ILE A 52 4.99 2.04 -1.20
CA ILE A 52 5.43 2.62 0.07
C ILE A 52 4.47 2.23 1.20
N VAL A 53 3.16 2.41 0.99
CA VAL A 53 2.15 2.04 1.99
C VAL A 53 2.15 0.54 2.25
N GLY A 54 2.28 -0.27 1.20
CA GLY A 54 2.35 -1.72 1.34
C GLY A 54 3.57 -2.20 2.12
N ALA A 55 4.75 -1.63 1.84
CA ALA A 55 5.97 -1.92 2.59
C ALA A 55 5.84 -1.52 4.06
N PHE A 56 5.27 -0.34 4.33
CA PHE A 56 5.04 0.15 5.70
C PHE A 56 4.12 -0.77 6.51
N LEU A 57 3.03 -1.25 5.92
CA LEU A 57 2.10 -2.18 6.58
C LEU A 57 2.75 -3.54 6.88
N ILE A 58 3.61 -4.03 5.98
CA ILE A 58 4.40 -5.24 6.23
C ILE A 58 5.35 -5.01 7.42
N THR A 59 6.08 -3.88 7.44
CA THR A 59 6.97 -3.54 8.55
C THR A 59 6.23 -3.49 9.89
N ILE A 60 5.07 -2.82 9.95
CA ILE A 60 4.25 -2.78 11.17
C ILE A 60 3.79 -4.19 11.56
N GLY A 61 3.31 -4.99 10.60
CA GLY A 61 2.85 -6.35 10.88
C GLY A 61 3.96 -7.24 11.44
N VAL A 62 5.17 -7.14 10.89
CA VAL A 62 6.37 -7.83 11.38
C VAL A 62 6.74 -7.36 12.78
N LEU A 63 6.79 -6.05 13.03
CA LEU A 63 7.11 -5.47 14.34
C LEU A 63 6.08 -5.86 15.43
N ALA A 64 4.80 -5.93 15.06
CA ALA A 64 3.75 -6.40 15.94
C ALA A 64 3.85 -7.90 16.24
N ALA A 65 4.36 -8.70 15.28
CA ALA A 65 4.55 -10.14 15.44
C ALA A 65 5.78 -10.50 16.27
N THR A 66 6.87 -9.74 16.12
CA THR A 66 8.12 -9.95 16.90
C THR A 66 8.02 -9.41 18.32
N GLY A 67 6.94 -8.72 18.67
CA GLY A 67 6.72 -8.17 20.01
C GLY A 67 7.59 -6.97 20.35
N VAL A 68 8.41 -6.49 19.41
CA VAL A 68 9.30 -5.31 19.56
C VAL A 68 8.48 -4.05 19.86
N VAL A 69 7.26 -3.97 19.33
CA VAL A 69 6.28 -2.94 19.70
C VAL A 69 5.39 -3.53 20.78
N GLY A 70 5.95 -3.69 21.98
CA GLY A 70 5.23 -3.88 23.24
C GLY A 70 4.61 -2.55 23.63
N VAL A 71 3.36 -2.33 23.22
CA VAL A 71 2.50 -1.41 23.97
C VAL A 71 2.03 -2.25 25.15
N GLU A 72 2.56 -1.96 26.33
CA GLU A 72 1.99 -2.40 27.60
C GLU A 72 0.53 -1.98 27.71
#